data_AF-A0A6G1J6F4-F1
#
_entry.id   AF-A0A6G1J6F4-F1
#
_cell.length_a   1.000
_cell.length_b   1.000
_cell.length_c   1.000
_cell.angle_alpha   90.00
_cell.angle_beta   90.00
_cell.angle_gamma   90.00
#
_symmetry.space_group_name_H-M   'P 1'
#
loop_
_entity.id
_entity.type
_entity.pdbx_description
1 polymer ?
#
loop_
_entity_poly.entity_id
_entity_poly.type
_entity_poly.pdbx_seq_one_letter_code
_entity_poly.pdbx_strand_id
1 'polypeptide(L)'
;MLGMERFRQPERRNRLAGSGSSSPRKRPSIGRAAESFQSKVIASLRSVRKRGSGEKLSQNGNRFYTTFLRLPNELHVHILSELCIADLLSLRISSRALNDLITACGSPLVRFWVKRKMGTLHTRLYPPPRTNEADFQYLLAMRRRHIASVRLTRELANFVLKDTLKHTSERQRQMWTSVYQKMIPLVFGVGYFLEEHRRHILERDLGRIRPRSHIGYDICTTPGITNHERMVLKKLDPPLRLQFFYMYCFILQVLARKLRPPTYAGSVEKVLRGWHGKPACAEDVAFVLVLGGVGQIAKLLAVQNYSERRRVLHTFITRLSPHESVGWRKHWRDVGVTSPALLDDIPCSSIGITQLDQIWEPFIVEGMRPESREFTQQEKERYGEVMASRNFLNELMGYDILRGRPPDEDDSDDEGHGDNISI
;
A
#
# COMPACT_ATOMS: atom_id res chain seq x y z
N MET A 1 40.20 -9.87 8.02
CA MET A 1 40.95 -10.73 7.10
C MET A 1 40.91 -12.15 7.64
N LEU A 2 40.11 -13.01 7.01
CA LEU A 2 40.22 -14.48 6.96
C LEU A 2 38.98 -14.94 6.19
N GLY A 3 39.21 -15.33 4.94
CA GLY A 3 38.18 -15.80 4.03
C GLY A 3 37.86 -17.26 4.27
N MET A 4 36.61 -17.62 3.98
CA MET A 4 36.23 -18.99 3.70
C MET A 4 35.29 -18.99 2.49
N GLU A 5 35.89 -19.30 1.34
CA GLU A 5 35.21 -19.74 0.13
C GLU A 5 34.74 -21.19 0.26
N ARG A 6 33.81 -21.54 -0.65
CA ARG A 6 33.34 -22.89 -1.07
C ARG A 6 32.22 -23.45 -0.19
N PHE A 7 31.09 -23.88 -0.75
CA PHE A 7 30.99 -24.99 -1.71
C PHE A 7 30.10 -24.71 -2.93
N ARG A 8 30.68 -24.99 -4.10
CA ARG A 8 30.05 -25.19 -5.41
C ARG A 8 30.36 -26.65 -5.79
N GLN A 9 29.37 -27.43 -6.22
CA GLN A 9 29.57 -28.78 -6.79
C GLN A 9 28.56 -29.03 -7.92
N PRO A 10 28.82 -29.97 -8.85
CA PRO A 10 29.04 -29.62 -10.26
C PRO A 10 28.07 -30.29 -11.24
N GLU A 11 28.06 -29.76 -12.47
CA GLU A 11 27.45 -30.37 -13.65
C GLU A 11 28.10 -31.72 -14.00
N ARG A 12 27.28 -32.74 -14.29
CA ARG A 12 27.69 -33.96 -14.98
C ARG A 12 27.14 -33.96 -16.40
N ARG A 13 28.05 -33.76 -17.36
CA ARG A 13 27.90 -34.16 -18.77
C ARG A 13 27.97 -35.68 -18.88
N ASN A 14 27.02 -36.29 -19.57
CA ASN A 14 27.22 -37.55 -20.28
C ASN A 14 26.49 -37.47 -21.63
N ARG A 15 27.25 -37.66 -22.72
CA ARG A 15 26.77 -37.87 -24.09
C ARG A 15 27.40 -39.18 -24.59
N LEU A 16 26.57 -40.08 -25.12
CA LEU A 16 26.81 -41.04 -26.22
C LEU A 16 25.40 -41.43 -26.70
N ALA A 17 24.90 -40.93 -27.84
CA ALA A 17 25.08 -41.42 -29.22
C ALA A 17 24.35 -42.76 -29.49
N GLY A 18 23.28 -42.70 -30.30
CA GLY A 18 22.54 -43.83 -30.85
C GLY A 18 21.49 -43.36 -31.85
N SER A 19 21.74 -43.61 -33.13
CA SER A 19 21.02 -43.17 -34.32
C SER A 19 19.67 -43.88 -34.53
N GLY A 20 18.69 -43.18 -35.10
CA GLY A 20 17.45 -43.78 -35.61
C GLY A 20 16.58 -42.77 -36.36
N SER A 21 16.69 -42.76 -37.69
CA SER A 21 15.94 -41.93 -38.63
C SER A 21 14.47 -42.33 -38.77
N SER A 22 13.55 -41.37 -38.67
CA SER A 22 12.32 -41.34 -39.48
C SER A 22 11.57 -40.01 -39.30
N SER A 23 11.57 -39.17 -40.33
CA SER A 23 10.42 -38.32 -40.68
C SER A 23 9.76 -38.98 -41.91
N PRO A 24 8.50 -38.70 -42.32
CA PRO A 24 7.72 -37.48 -42.06
C PRO A 24 6.21 -37.72 -41.79
N ARG A 25 5.51 -36.70 -41.26
CA ARG A 25 4.09 -36.45 -41.59
C ARG A 25 3.72 -34.99 -41.31
N LYS A 26 3.48 -34.26 -42.40
CA LYS A 26 2.97 -32.89 -42.46
C LYS A 26 1.44 -32.88 -42.27
N ARG A 27 0.95 -31.87 -41.53
CA ARG A 27 -0.26 -31.00 -41.72
C ARG A 27 -0.98 -30.72 -40.38
N PRO A 28 -1.74 -29.62 -40.25
CA PRO A 28 -1.52 -28.27 -40.76
C PRO A 28 -1.67 -27.18 -39.66
N SER A 29 -1.36 -25.95 -40.06
CA SER A 29 -1.43 -24.70 -39.31
C SER A 29 -2.80 -24.37 -38.71
N ILE A 30 -2.83 -24.02 -37.43
CA ILE A 30 -3.87 -23.19 -36.80
C ILE A 30 -3.14 -22.13 -35.98
N GLY A 31 -3.20 -20.86 -36.41
CA GLY A 31 -2.56 -19.76 -35.68
C GLY A 31 -2.40 -18.45 -36.44
N ARG A 32 -2.57 -18.43 -37.77
CA ARG A 32 -2.56 -17.20 -38.60
C ARG A 32 -3.89 -16.41 -38.63
N ALA A 33 -4.73 -16.54 -37.60
CA ALA A 33 -5.97 -15.76 -37.47
C ALA A 33 -5.87 -14.62 -36.43
N ALA A 34 -4.81 -14.56 -35.61
CA ALA A 34 -4.66 -13.53 -34.58
C ALA A 34 -3.86 -12.29 -35.04
N GLU A 35 -3.06 -12.39 -36.10
CA GLU A 35 -2.25 -11.27 -36.62
C GLU A 35 -3.02 -10.37 -37.62
N SER A 36 -4.14 -10.85 -38.18
CA SER A 36 -4.97 -10.04 -39.10
C SER A 36 -5.94 -9.08 -38.38
N PHE A 37 -6.20 -9.31 -37.09
CA PHE A 37 -7.00 -8.40 -36.26
C PHE A 37 -6.17 -7.24 -35.69
N GLN A 38 -4.86 -7.40 -35.46
CA GLN A 38 -4.02 -6.32 -34.95
C GLN A 38 -3.53 -5.37 -36.06
N SER A 39 -3.34 -5.87 -37.27
CA SER A 39 -2.95 -5.06 -38.44
C SER A 39 -4.08 -4.19 -38.99
N LYS A 40 -5.37 -4.58 -38.81
CA LYS A 40 -6.53 -3.74 -39.17
C LYS A 40 -6.89 -2.67 -38.13
N VAL A 41 -6.47 -2.82 -36.88
CA VAL A 41 -6.74 -1.81 -35.81
C VAL A 41 -5.70 -0.69 -35.83
N ILE A 42 -4.48 -0.94 -36.31
CA ILE A 42 -3.42 0.08 -36.38
C ILE A 42 -3.52 0.91 -37.68
N ALA A 43 -4.12 0.38 -38.74
CA ALA A 43 -4.37 1.12 -39.99
C ALA A 43 -5.52 2.13 -39.90
N SER A 44 -6.41 2.05 -38.89
CA SER A 44 -7.53 2.99 -38.70
C SER A 44 -7.15 4.24 -37.87
N LEU A 45 -5.90 4.36 -37.41
CA LEU A 45 -5.45 5.40 -36.49
C LEU A 45 -4.57 6.49 -37.14
N ARG A 46 -4.48 6.56 -38.47
CA ARG A 46 -3.71 7.63 -39.17
C ARG A 46 -4.49 8.51 -40.15
N SER A 47 -5.81 8.36 -40.28
CA SER A 47 -6.58 9.11 -41.28
C SER A 47 -7.77 9.90 -40.72
N VAL A 48 -7.64 10.59 -39.58
CA VAL A 48 -8.64 11.62 -39.21
C VAL A 48 -7.96 12.78 -38.49
N ARG A 49 -7.14 13.54 -39.23
CA ARG A 49 -6.77 14.90 -38.83
C ARG A 49 -6.50 15.80 -40.03
N LYS A 50 -7.56 16.11 -40.80
CA LYS A 50 -7.68 17.39 -41.51
C LYS A 50 -9.11 17.63 -42.02
N ARG A 51 -9.80 18.55 -41.35
CA ARG A 51 -10.64 19.62 -41.92
C ARG A 51 -11.82 19.22 -42.82
N GLY A 52 -13.02 19.59 -42.34
CA GLY A 52 -14.10 20.09 -43.19
C GLY A 52 -15.33 19.19 -43.31
N SER A 53 -16.48 19.81 -43.11
CA SER A 53 -17.82 19.37 -43.53
C SER A 53 -18.56 18.36 -42.65
N GLY A 54 -19.45 18.93 -41.82
CA GLY A 54 -20.75 18.38 -41.41
C GLY A 54 -21.04 16.91 -41.66
N GLU A 55 -20.66 16.05 -40.73
CA GLU A 55 -21.30 14.74 -40.58
C GLU A 55 -22.31 14.80 -39.44
N LYS A 56 -23.58 14.63 -39.82
CA LYS A 56 -24.73 14.48 -38.93
C LYS A 56 -24.45 13.34 -37.95
N LEU A 57 -24.12 13.69 -36.71
CA LEU A 57 -24.20 12.78 -35.57
C LEU A 57 -25.59 12.15 -35.58
N SER A 58 -25.61 10.82 -35.73
CA SER A 58 -26.75 9.92 -35.70
C SER A 58 -27.94 10.46 -34.89
N GLN A 59 -29.08 10.64 -35.56
CA GLN A 59 -30.32 11.21 -35.00
C GLN A 59 -31.02 10.33 -33.95
N ASN A 60 -30.44 9.18 -33.59
CA ASN A 60 -30.94 8.28 -32.54
C ASN A 60 -30.16 8.35 -31.21
N GLY A 61 -29.27 9.33 -31.05
CA GLY A 61 -28.65 9.62 -29.76
C GLY A 61 -29.63 10.32 -28.81
N ASN A 62 -29.64 9.93 -27.53
CA ASN A 62 -30.44 10.58 -26.49
C ASN A 62 -30.28 12.12 -26.55
N ARG A 63 -31.37 12.85 -26.82
CA ARG A 63 -31.39 14.32 -26.98
C ARG A 63 -30.80 15.05 -25.76
N PHE A 64 -30.99 14.48 -24.57
CA PHE A 64 -30.36 14.99 -23.35
C PHE A 64 -28.84 14.91 -23.44
N TYR A 65 -28.31 13.76 -23.85
CA TYR A 65 -26.87 13.52 -23.96
C TYR A 65 -26.20 14.46 -24.95
N THR A 66 -26.81 14.67 -26.13
CA THR A 66 -26.29 15.62 -27.12
C THR A 66 -26.35 17.06 -26.64
N THR A 67 -27.37 17.41 -25.86
CA THR A 67 -27.51 18.76 -25.29
C THR A 67 -26.48 18.97 -24.18
N PHE A 68 -26.30 17.98 -23.31
CA PHE A 68 -25.30 17.99 -22.24
C PHE A 68 -23.90 18.19 -22.81
N LEU A 69 -23.49 17.44 -23.83
CA LEU A 69 -22.15 17.59 -24.44
C LEU A 69 -21.92 18.95 -25.13
N ARG A 70 -22.98 19.70 -25.44
CA ARG A 70 -22.91 21.03 -26.06
C ARG A 70 -22.86 22.18 -25.04
N LEU A 71 -23.01 21.89 -23.75
CA LEU A 71 -22.90 22.93 -22.72
C LEU A 71 -21.49 23.55 -22.73
N PRO A 72 -21.35 24.81 -22.29
CA PRO A 72 -20.04 25.39 -22.01
C PRO A 72 -19.27 24.61 -20.95
N ASN A 73 -17.93 24.64 -21.05
CA ASN A 73 -17.03 23.91 -20.14
C ASN A 73 -17.25 24.30 -18.67
N GLU A 74 -17.65 25.54 -18.39
CA GLU A 74 -17.92 26.05 -17.04
C GLU A 74 -19.07 25.27 -16.38
N LEU A 75 -20.13 24.99 -17.15
CA LEU A 75 -21.27 24.20 -16.67
C LEU A 75 -20.89 22.74 -16.49
N HIS A 76 -20.08 22.18 -17.39
CA HIS A 76 -19.54 20.82 -17.19
C HIS A 76 -18.72 20.72 -15.92
N VAL A 77 -17.80 21.66 -15.68
CA VAL A 77 -16.99 21.67 -14.47
C VAL A 77 -17.88 21.76 -13.23
N HIS A 78 -18.91 22.61 -13.24
CA HIS A 78 -19.81 22.74 -12.10
C HIS A 78 -20.58 21.45 -11.82
N ILE A 79 -21.22 20.86 -12.85
CA ILE A 79 -21.97 19.60 -12.73
C ILE A 79 -21.05 18.47 -12.25
N LEU A 80 -19.88 18.31 -12.88
CA LEU A 80 -18.93 17.25 -12.55
C LEU A 80 -18.30 17.44 -11.16
N SER A 81 -18.20 18.66 -10.65
CA SER A 81 -17.62 18.94 -9.33
C SER A 81 -18.51 18.45 -8.18
N GLU A 82 -19.81 18.36 -8.38
CA GLU A 82 -20.77 17.89 -7.37
C GLU A 82 -20.85 16.35 -7.28
N LEU A 83 -20.36 15.65 -8.31
CA LEU A 83 -20.35 14.19 -8.34
C LEU A 83 -19.23 13.62 -7.45
N CYS A 84 -19.44 12.42 -6.88
CA CYS A 84 -18.37 11.74 -6.17
C CYS A 84 -17.36 11.10 -7.16
N ILE A 85 -16.15 10.77 -6.69
CA ILE A 85 -15.13 10.13 -7.55
C ILE A 85 -15.63 8.80 -8.15
N ALA A 86 -16.49 8.06 -7.45
CA ALA A 86 -17.05 6.81 -7.98
C ALA A 86 -17.97 7.08 -9.18
N ASP A 87 -18.82 8.10 -9.10
CA ASP A 87 -19.71 8.49 -10.21
C ASP A 87 -18.91 9.01 -11.40
N LEU A 88 -17.88 9.83 -11.15
CA LEU A 88 -16.97 10.30 -12.20
C LEU A 88 -16.29 9.12 -12.91
N LEU A 89 -15.83 8.11 -12.16
CA LEU A 89 -15.26 6.90 -12.75
C LEU A 89 -16.28 6.10 -13.57
N SER A 90 -17.51 5.96 -13.08
CA SER A 90 -18.60 5.30 -13.80
C SER A 90 -18.94 6.03 -15.11
N LEU A 91 -18.97 7.37 -15.09
CA LEU A 91 -19.18 8.19 -16.28
C LEU A 91 -18.05 8.04 -17.32
N ARG A 92 -16.80 7.89 -16.87
CA ARG A 92 -15.68 7.64 -17.80
C ARG A 92 -15.79 6.29 -18.51
N ILE A 93 -16.36 5.28 -17.85
CA ILE A 93 -16.49 3.94 -18.42
C ILE A 93 -17.71 3.85 -19.36
N SER A 94 -18.75 4.67 -19.13
CA SER A 94 -20.00 4.59 -19.89
C SER A 94 -19.89 5.11 -21.32
N SER A 95 -19.03 6.09 -21.62
CA SER A 95 -18.83 6.62 -22.98
C SER A 95 -17.47 7.28 -23.17
N ARG A 96 -16.90 7.15 -24.37
CA ARG A 96 -15.65 7.83 -24.77
C ARG A 96 -15.77 9.35 -24.66
N ALA A 97 -16.88 9.93 -25.12
CA ALA A 97 -17.07 11.38 -25.05
C ALA A 97 -17.16 11.90 -23.61
N LEU A 98 -17.71 11.12 -22.67
CA LEU A 98 -17.69 11.48 -21.24
C LEU A 98 -16.31 11.32 -20.63
N ASN A 99 -15.55 10.29 -21.03
CA ASN A 99 -14.16 10.17 -20.62
C ASN A 99 -13.31 11.37 -21.08
N ASP A 100 -13.48 11.80 -22.33
CA ASP A 100 -12.76 12.93 -22.89
C ASP A 100 -13.16 14.24 -22.20
N LEU A 101 -14.45 14.42 -21.92
CA LEU A 101 -14.96 15.55 -21.15
C LEU A 101 -14.35 15.62 -19.74
N ILE A 102 -14.38 14.51 -18.99
CA ILE A 102 -13.81 14.46 -17.63
C ILE A 102 -12.31 14.70 -17.65
N THR A 103 -11.61 14.20 -18.67
CA THR A 103 -10.18 14.42 -18.86
C THR A 103 -9.89 15.89 -19.16
N ALA A 104 -10.70 16.55 -20.02
CA ALA A 104 -10.58 17.97 -20.31
C ALA A 104 -10.86 18.87 -19.09
N CYS A 105 -11.81 18.46 -18.23
CA CYS A 105 -12.13 19.15 -16.97
C CYS A 105 -11.17 18.79 -15.82
N GLY A 106 -10.12 17.99 -16.05
CA GLY A 106 -9.27 17.42 -14.99
C GLY A 106 -8.66 18.46 -14.05
N SER A 107 -8.02 19.50 -14.57
CA SER A 107 -7.40 20.56 -13.75
C SER A 107 -8.41 21.35 -12.90
N PRO A 108 -9.51 21.88 -13.47
CA PRO A 108 -10.59 22.49 -12.68
C PRO A 108 -11.15 21.58 -11.58
N LEU A 109 -11.37 20.29 -11.89
CA LEU A 109 -11.86 19.31 -10.91
C LEU A 109 -10.86 19.11 -9.77
N VAL A 110 -9.57 18.93 -10.08
CA VAL A 110 -8.52 18.79 -9.05
C VAL A 110 -8.53 20.00 -8.12
N ARG A 111 -8.57 21.22 -8.66
CA ARG A 111 -8.59 22.45 -7.85
C ARG A 111 -9.81 22.52 -6.94
N PHE A 112 -11.00 22.21 -7.46
CA PHE A 112 -12.22 22.18 -6.67
C PHE A 112 -12.13 21.19 -5.51
N TRP A 113 -11.70 19.96 -5.81
CA TRP A 113 -11.59 18.88 -4.82
C TRP A 113 -10.55 19.17 -3.75
N VAL A 114 -9.38 19.67 -4.12
CA VAL A 114 -8.32 20.07 -3.18
C VAL A 114 -8.83 21.17 -2.25
N LYS A 115 -9.56 22.17 -2.79
CA LYS A 115 -10.07 23.30 -1.99
C LYS A 115 -11.24 22.94 -1.08
N ARG A 116 -12.16 22.08 -1.53
CA ARG A 116 -13.45 21.86 -0.85
C ARG A 116 -13.64 20.48 -0.22
N LYS A 117 -12.89 19.46 -0.66
CA LYS A 117 -13.15 18.06 -0.30
C LYS A 117 -11.94 17.34 0.33
N MET A 118 -10.72 17.89 0.23
CA MET A 118 -9.52 17.29 0.83
C MET A 118 -9.18 17.94 2.18
N GLY A 119 -8.81 17.10 3.16
CA GLY A 119 -8.33 17.57 4.46
C GLY A 119 -6.88 18.04 4.44
N THR A 120 -6.47 18.81 5.46
CA THR A 120 -5.13 19.41 5.61
C THR A 120 -3.98 18.39 5.53
N LEU A 121 -4.15 17.22 6.16
CA LEU A 121 -3.15 16.15 6.12
C LEU A 121 -2.88 15.67 4.70
N HIS A 122 -3.93 15.56 3.86
CA HIS A 122 -3.82 15.07 2.50
C HIS A 122 -2.98 16.01 1.65
N THR A 123 -3.28 17.31 1.69
CA THR A 123 -2.63 18.33 0.88
C THR A 123 -1.22 18.64 1.35
N ARG A 124 -0.91 18.44 2.64
CA ARG A 124 0.46 18.61 3.15
C ARG A 124 1.38 17.46 2.76
N LEU A 125 0.93 16.21 2.89
CA LEU A 125 1.76 15.04 2.56
C LEU A 125 1.87 14.83 1.05
N TYR A 126 0.80 15.11 0.32
CA TYR A 126 0.73 15.01 -1.14
C TYR A 126 0.31 16.36 -1.71
N PRO A 127 1.26 17.28 -1.93
CA PRO A 127 0.93 18.59 -2.48
C PRO A 127 0.31 18.43 -3.87
N PRO A 128 -0.72 19.23 -4.20
CA PRO A 128 -1.32 19.18 -5.52
C PRO A 128 -0.31 19.64 -6.58
N PRO A 129 -0.36 19.05 -7.79
CA PRO A 129 0.42 19.54 -8.93
C PRO A 129 0.06 21.00 -9.26
N ARG A 130 0.95 21.68 -9.98
CA ARG A 130 0.73 23.05 -10.46
C ARG A 130 -0.57 23.14 -11.25
N THR A 131 -1.22 24.29 -11.27
CA THR A 131 -2.56 24.47 -11.88
C THR A 131 -2.66 23.97 -13.32
N ASN A 132 -1.56 24.08 -14.08
CA ASN A 132 -1.52 23.70 -15.50
C ASN A 132 -1.10 22.23 -15.71
N GLU A 133 -0.61 21.58 -14.65
CA GLU A 133 -0.16 20.17 -14.63
C GLU A 133 -1.16 19.28 -13.86
N ALA A 134 -2.23 19.87 -13.34
CA ALA A 134 -3.20 19.18 -12.50
C ALA A 134 -4.04 18.20 -13.32
N ASP A 135 -3.69 16.92 -13.20
CA ASP A 135 -4.38 15.81 -13.85
C ASP A 135 -5.34 15.11 -12.87
N PHE A 136 -6.45 14.60 -13.40
CA PHE A 136 -7.39 13.73 -12.69
C PHE A 136 -6.68 12.51 -12.07
N GLN A 137 -5.54 12.08 -12.60
CA GLN A 137 -4.70 11.05 -12.00
C GLN A 137 -4.27 11.36 -10.56
N TYR A 138 -4.07 12.62 -10.21
CA TYR A 138 -3.79 13.03 -8.83
C TYR A 138 -4.96 12.68 -7.90
N LEU A 139 -6.21 12.98 -8.29
CA LEU A 139 -7.41 12.62 -7.52
C LEU A 139 -7.54 11.10 -7.37
N LEU A 140 -7.24 10.34 -8.44
CA LEU A 140 -7.28 8.88 -8.40
C LEU A 140 -6.20 8.29 -7.49
N ALA A 141 -4.99 8.86 -7.49
CA ALA A 141 -3.93 8.44 -6.58
C ALA A 141 -4.32 8.73 -5.12
N MET A 142 -4.82 9.94 -4.83
CA MET A 142 -5.28 10.31 -3.49
C MET A 142 -6.44 9.43 -3.01
N ARG A 143 -7.42 9.15 -3.87
CA ARG A 143 -8.52 8.25 -3.54
C ARG A 143 -8.03 6.83 -3.22
N ARG A 144 -7.08 6.30 -4.00
CA ARG A 144 -6.48 4.98 -3.76
C ARG A 144 -5.79 4.91 -2.39
N ARG A 145 -4.99 5.93 -2.04
CA ARG A 145 -4.30 6.00 -0.74
C ARG A 145 -5.28 6.08 0.43
N HIS A 146 -6.32 6.90 0.30
CA HIS A 146 -7.36 7.02 1.31
C HIS A 146 -8.12 5.69 1.50
N ILE A 147 -8.56 5.06 0.40
CA ILE A 147 -9.23 3.75 0.46
C ILE A 147 -8.31 2.69 1.09
N ALA A 148 -7.02 2.67 0.74
CA ALA A 148 -6.06 1.72 1.32
C ALA A 148 -5.92 1.92 2.83
N SER A 149 -5.83 3.17 3.28
CA SER A 149 -5.73 3.51 4.71
C SER A 149 -6.99 3.10 5.47
N VAL A 150 -8.18 3.46 4.96
CA VAL A 150 -9.47 3.06 5.52
C VAL A 150 -9.61 1.53 5.63
N ARG A 151 -9.19 0.79 4.59
CA ARG A 151 -9.22 -0.68 4.60
C ARG A 151 -8.25 -1.25 5.63
N LEU A 152 -7.03 -0.74 5.71
CA LEU A 152 -6.05 -1.19 6.70
C LEU A 152 -6.56 -0.89 8.12
N THR A 153 -7.02 0.33 8.38
CA THR A 153 -7.58 0.71 9.68
C THR A 153 -8.74 -0.22 10.05
N ARG A 154 -9.60 -0.60 9.10
CA ARG A 154 -10.70 -1.55 9.36
C ARG A 154 -10.18 -2.93 9.78
N GLU A 155 -9.12 -3.44 9.16
CA GLU A 155 -8.58 -4.75 9.53
C GLU A 155 -7.83 -4.72 10.86
N LEU A 156 -7.06 -3.66 11.13
CA LEU A 156 -6.43 -3.43 12.43
C LEU A 156 -7.51 -3.31 13.53
N ALA A 157 -8.57 -2.59 13.20
CA ALA A 157 -9.72 -2.47 14.05
C ALA A 157 -10.33 -3.87 14.32
N ASN A 158 -10.77 -4.58 13.29
CA ASN A 158 -11.39 -5.90 13.46
C ASN A 158 -10.49 -6.88 14.23
N PHE A 159 -9.18 -6.74 14.11
CA PHE A 159 -8.23 -7.52 14.90
C PHE A 159 -8.39 -7.28 16.40
N VAL A 160 -8.41 -6.01 16.84
CA VAL A 160 -8.60 -5.66 18.24
C VAL A 160 -9.94 -6.18 18.73
N LEU A 161 -11.05 -5.85 18.05
CA LEU A 161 -12.40 -6.28 18.47
C LEU A 161 -12.51 -7.80 18.67
N LYS A 162 -11.96 -8.59 17.74
CA LYS A 162 -12.03 -10.06 17.79
C LYS A 162 -11.14 -10.66 18.87
N ASP A 163 -10.02 -10.02 19.19
CA ASP A 163 -9.10 -10.48 20.24
C ASP A 163 -9.61 -10.08 21.63
N THR A 164 -10.41 -9.01 21.75
CA THR A 164 -10.73 -8.39 23.05
C THR A 164 -12.20 -8.43 23.46
N LEU A 165 -13.16 -8.45 22.54
CA LEU A 165 -14.60 -8.30 22.87
C LEU A 165 -15.43 -9.46 22.33
N LYS A 166 -15.51 -10.56 23.09
CA LYS A 166 -16.44 -11.68 22.79
C LYS A 166 -17.92 -11.28 22.95
N HIS A 167 -18.21 -10.22 23.72
CA HIS A 167 -19.55 -9.62 23.84
C HIS A 167 -19.41 -8.10 23.73
N THR A 168 -20.03 -7.48 22.70
CA THR A 168 -19.89 -6.05 22.42
C THR A 168 -21.10 -5.28 22.96
N SER A 169 -20.88 -4.34 23.90
CA SER A 169 -21.91 -3.39 24.34
C SER A 169 -22.02 -2.20 23.37
N GLU A 170 -23.14 -1.47 23.40
CA GLU A 170 -23.35 -0.30 22.55
C GLU A 170 -22.34 0.83 22.83
N ARG A 171 -21.97 1.03 24.11
CA ARG A 171 -20.90 1.94 24.54
C ARG A 171 -19.54 1.55 23.96
N GLN A 172 -19.22 0.25 23.94
CA GLN A 172 -18.00 -0.25 23.31
C GLN A 172 -18.01 -0.01 21.79
N ARG A 173 -19.16 -0.11 21.12
CA ARG A 173 -19.29 0.20 19.68
C ARG A 173 -19.06 1.68 19.35
N GLN A 174 -19.50 2.59 20.23
CA GLN A 174 -19.25 4.03 20.08
C GLN A 174 -17.78 4.39 20.32
N MET A 175 -17.18 3.90 21.42
CA MET A 175 -15.73 4.05 21.66
C MET A 175 -14.93 3.53 20.47
N TRP A 176 -15.38 2.42 19.90
CA TRP A 176 -14.75 1.81 18.76
C TRP A 176 -14.79 2.66 17.48
N THR A 177 -15.90 3.36 17.26
CA THR A 177 -16.02 4.30 16.15
C THR A 177 -15.02 5.46 16.31
N SER A 178 -14.82 5.93 17.55
CA SER A 178 -13.80 6.95 17.88
C SER A 178 -12.37 6.43 17.65
N VAL A 179 -12.04 5.22 18.11
CA VAL A 179 -10.75 4.56 17.84
C VAL A 179 -10.49 4.50 16.33
N TYR A 180 -11.46 3.99 15.58
CA TYR A 180 -11.35 3.87 14.13
C TYR A 180 -11.10 5.23 13.45
N GLN A 181 -11.80 6.29 13.86
CA GLN A 181 -11.61 7.63 13.33
C GLN A 181 -10.22 8.21 13.65
N LYS A 182 -9.70 8.01 14.86
CA LYS A 182 -8.35 8.45 15.26
C LYS A 182 -7.25 7.70 14.51
N MET A 183 -7.45 6.41 14.22
CA MET A 183 -6.45 5.59 13.54
C MET A 183 -6.29 5.92 12.05
N ILE A 184 -7.34 6.35 11.35
CA ILE A 184 -7.28 6.66 9.89
C ILE A 184 -6.14 7.63 9.53
N PRO A 185 -6.04 8.83 10.13
CA PRO A 185 -4.98 9.78 9.79
C PRO A 185 -3.58 9.25 10.12
N LEU A 186 -3.44 8.46 11.20
CA LEU A 186 -2.17 7.83 11.58
C LEU A 186 -1.73 6.77 10.55
N VAL A 187 -2.65 5.88 10.15
CA VAL A 187 -2.40 4.89 9.10
C VAL A 187 -2.09 5.57 7.76
N PHE A 188 -2.76 6.68 7.46
CA PHE A 188 -2.47 7.47 6.27
C PHE A 188 -1.06 8.06 6.29
N GLY A 189 -0.61 8.57 7.44
CA GLY A 189 0.76 9.07 7.64
C GLY A 189 1.83 7.97 7.53
N VAL A 190 1.58 6.79 8.13
CA VAL A 190 2.45 5.60 7.94
C VAL A 190 2.49 5.19 6.48
N GLY A 191 1.35 5.23 5.78
CA GLY A 191 1.27 4.94 4.34
C GLY A 191 2.11 5.90 3.50
N TYR A 192 2.12 7.19 3.84
CA TYR A 192 3.01 8.16 3.21
C TYR A 192 4.48 7.84 3.43
N PHE A 193 4.86 7.54 4.68
CA PHE A 193 6.24 7.18 5.00
C PHE A 193 6.70 5.96 4.18
N LEU A 194 5.91 4.88 4.17
CA LEU A 194 6.22 3.67 3.39
C LEU A 194 6.28 3.94 1.89
N GLU A 195 5.43 4.82 1.36
CA GLU A 195 5.45 5.19 -0.06
C GLU A 195 6.72 5.95 -0.45
N GLU A 196 7.15 6.93 0.36
CA GLU A 196 8.38 7.68 0.15
C GLU A 196 9.64 6.83 0.36
N HIS A 197 9.60 5.90 1.32
CA HIS A 197 10.65 4.91 1.57
C HIS A 197 10.83 3.99 0.36
N ARG A 198 9.73 3.42 -0.13
CA ARG A 198 9.69 2.60 -1.33
C ARG A 198 10.22 3.35 -2.55
N ARG A 199 9.76 4.59 -2.75
CA ARG A 199 10.21 5.43 -3.87
C ARG A 199 11.74 5.59 -3.87
N HIS A 200 12.34 5.87 -2.71
CA HIS A 200 13.79 6.01 -2.59
C HIS A 200 14.54 4.71 -2.84
N ILE A 201 14.07 3.57 -2.34
CA ILE A 201 14.68 2.25 -2.63
C ILE A 201 14.70 1.99 -4.14
N LEU A 202 13.57 2.24 -4.81
CA LEU A 202 13.46 2.02 -6.25
C LEU A 202 14.34 2.99 -7.05
N GLU A 203 14.44 4.25 -6.63
CA GLU A 203 15.35 5.24 -7.25
C GLU A 203 16.81 4.86 -7.05
N ARG A 204 17.20 4.38 -5.85
CA ARG A 204 18.55 3.91 -5.54
C ARG A 204 18.95 2.72 -6.43
N ASP A 205 18.05 1.75 -6.55
CA ASP A 205 18.39 0.46 -7.15
C ASP A 205 18.16 0.41 -8.67
N LEU A 206 17.09 1.04 -9.16
CA LEU A 206 16.71 1.06 -10.57
C LEU A 206 17.12 2.36 -11.28
N GLY A 207 17.33 3.47 -10.55
CA GLY A 207 17.59 4.79 -11.13
C GLY A 207 19.00 4.99 -11.71
N ARG A 208 19.85 3.97 -11.72
CA ARG A 208 21.21 4.03 -12.27
C ARG A 208 21.33 3.09 -13.46
N ILE A 209 21.77 3.61 -14.61
CA ILE A 209 22.14 2.80 -15.78
C ILE A 209 23.29 1.89 -15.37
N ARG A 210 23.02 0.60 -15.16
CA ARG A 210 24.06 -0.38 -14.82
C ARG A 210 24.58 -1.04 -16.10
N PRO A 211 25.90 -1.31 -16.21
CA PRO A 211 26.40 -2.23 -17.23
C PRO A 211 25.69 -3.58 -17.07
N ARG A 212 25.16 -4.14 -18.18
CA ARG A 212 24.41 -5.41 -18.20
C ARG A 212 25.31 -6.66 -17.99
N SER A 213 26.36 -6.54 -17.19
CA SER A 213 27.34 -7.60 -16.96
C SER A 213 26.86 -8.70 -16.01
N HIS A 214 25.89 -8.39 -15.14
CA HIS A 214 25.23 -9.36 -14.26
C HIS A 214 23.76 -9.50 -14.68
N ILE A 215 23.45 -10.55 -15.43
CA ILE A 215 22.06 -10.94 -15.71
C ILE A 215 21.57 -11.69 -14.47
N GLY A 216 20.58 -11.13 -13.79
CA GLY A 216 19.99 -11.72 -12.60
C GLY A 216 19.04 -10.76 -11.91
N TYR A 217 17.86 -11.26 -11.55
CA TYR A 217 16.94 -10.59 -10.65
C TYR A 217 17.07 -11.19 -9.26
N ASP A 218 17.35 -10.34 -8.28
CA ASP A 218 17.37 -10.77 -6.88
C ASP A 218 16.82 -9.68 -5.97
N ILE A 219 16.09 -10.10 -4.94
CA ILE A 219 15.60 -9.22 -3.89
C ILE A 219 16.39 -9.58 -2.64
N CYS A 220 17.29 -8.68 -2.24
CA CYS A 220 18.16 -8.89 -1.12
C CYS A 220 17.80 -7.94 0.02
N THR A 221 18.31 -8.24 1.20
CA THR A 221 18.15 -7.39 2.37
C THR A 221 19.31 -6.39 2.44
N THR A 222 19.01 -5.11 2.69
CA THR A 222 20.01 -4.04 2.79
C THR A 222 19.88 -3.25 4.10
N PRO A 223 20.96 -2.57 4.54
CA PRO A 223 20.92 -1.70 5.72
C PRO A 223 19.92 -0.54 5.55
N GLY A 224 19.60 0.12 6.67
CA GLY A 224 18.72 1.29 6.74
C GLY A 224 19.12 2.45 5.84
N ILE A 225 18.14 3.26 5.43
CA ILE A 225 18.34 4.50 4.66
C ILE A 225 18.00 5.72 5.52
N THR A 226 18.55 5.74 6.75
CA THR A 226 18.17 6.65 7.85
C THR A 226 18.23 8.13 7.47
N ASN A 227 19.18 8.53 6.61
CA ASN A 227 19.27 9.91 6.12
C ASN A 227 18.02 10.34 5.33
N HIS A 228 17.51 9.46 4.46
CA HIS A 228 16.30 9.74 3.69
C HIS A 228 15.06 9.66 4.56
N GLU A 229 14.99 8.68 5.46
CA GLU A 229 13.89 8.56 6.43
C GLU A 229 13.72 9.84 7.26
N ARG A 230 14.84 10.44 7.71
CA ARG A 230 14.85 11.73 8.40
C ARG A 230 14.22 12.85 7.56
N MET A 231 14.48 12.89 6.26
CA MET A 231 13.87 13.87 5.36
C MET A 231 12.36 13.68 5.22
N VAL A 232 11.90 12.42 5.19
CA VAL A 232 10.46 12.10 5.12
C VAL A 232 9.77 12.51 6.42
N LEU A 233 10.37 12.22 7.58
CA LEU A 233 9.81 12.58 8.88
C LEU A 233 9.72 14.09 9.12
N LYS A 234 10.66 14.87 8.57
CA LYS A 234 10.58 16.34 8.62
C LYS A 234 9.31 16.89 7.95
N LYS A 235 8.71 16.16 7.00
CA LYS A 235 7.44 16.51 6.35
C LYS A 235 6.20 16.07 7.14
N LEU A 236 6.36 15.15 8.09
CA LEU A 236 5.31 14.75 9.02
C LEU A 236 5.16 15.80 10.13
N ASP A 237 3.94 15.88 10.68
CA ASP A 237 3.66 16.79 11.80
C ASP A 237 4.56 16.50 12.98
N PRO A 238 5.34 17.49 13.47
CA PRO A 238 6.17 17.34 14.66
C PRO A 238 5.44 16.69 15.84
N PRO A 239 4.25 17.14 16.28
CA PRO A 239 3.58 16.57 17.45
C PRO A 239 3.05 15.15 17.24
N LEU A 240 2.98 14.68 15.98
CA LEU A 240 2.44 13.36 15.66
C LEU A 240 3.53 12.35 15.25
N ARG A 241 4.81 12.75 15.17
CA ARG A 241 5.90 11.87 14.71
C ARG A 241 5.96 10.56 15.51
N LEU A 242 5.86 10.67 16.83
CA LEU A 242 5.91 9.52 17.72
C LEU A 242 4.64 8.65 17.59
N GLN A 243 3.47 9.27 17.42
CA GLN A 243 2.22 8.54 17.17
C GLN A 243 2.24 7.80 15.82
N PHE A 244 2.82 8.38 14.77
CA PHE A 244 3.01 7.67 13.51
C PHE A 244 3.92 6.45 13.68
N PHE A 245 5.00 6.58 14.46
CA PHE A 245 5.89 5.46 14.78
C PHE A 245 5.18 4.38 15.61
N TYR A 246 4.39 4.73 16.62
CA TYR A 246 3.60 3.76 17.38
C TYR A 246 2.54 3.08 16.52
N MET A 247 1.90 3.79 15.59
CA MET A 247 0.99 3.19 14.63
C MET A 247 1.72 2.21 13.70
N TYR A 248 2.93 2.54 13.27
CA TYR A 248 3.78 1.62 12.51
C TYR A 248 4.11 0.36 13.31
N CYS A 249 4.54 0.50 14.56
CA CYS A 249 4.81 -0.63 15.46
C CYS A 249 3.57 -1.49 15.68
N PHE A 250 2.40 -0.87 15.86
CA PHE A 250 1.13 -1.57 15.99
C PHE A 250 0.78 -2.36 14.71
N ILE A 251 0.94 -1.77 13.52
CA ILE A 251 0.75 -2.47 12.24
C ILE A 251 1.66 -3.70 12.16
N LEU A 252 2.95 -3.56 12.50
CA LEU A 252 3.89 -4.68 12.52
C LEU A 252 3.47 -5.77 13.52
N GLN A 253 3.03 -5.38 14.73
CA GLN A 253 2.58 -6.31 15.74
C GLN A 253 1.37 -7.13 15.25
N VAL A 254 0.37 -6.48 14.65
CA VAL A 254 -0.80 -7.17 14.09
C VAL A 254 -0.39 -8.08 12.94
N LEU A 255 0.47 -7.60 12.04
CA LEU A 255 0.96 -8.34 10.89
C LEU A 255 1.74 -9.60 11.31
N ALA A 256 2.68 -9.46 12.25
CA ALA A 256 3.45 -10.55 12.81
C ALA A 256 2.56 -11.58 13.50
N ARG A 257 1.55 -11.16 14.28
CA ARG A 257 0.60 -12.07 14.92
C ARG A 257 -0.25 -12.82 13.89
N LYS A 258 -0.73 -12.16 12.84
CA LYS A 258 -1.54 -12.80 11.78
C LYS A 258 -0.72 -13.71 10.86
N LEU A 259 0.58 -13.51 10.73
CA LEU A 259 1.46 -14.34 9.92
C LEU A 259 2.17 -15.46 10.70
N ARG A 260 1.91 -15.58 12.00
CA ARG A 260 2.29 -16.75 12.79
C ARG A 260 1.24 -17.85 12.68
N PRO A 261 1.65 -19.13 12.66
CA PRO A 261 0.71 -20.25 12.75
C PRO A 261 -0.15 -20.12 14.01
N PRO A 262 -1.42 -20.54 13.98
CA PRO A 262 -2.27 -20.52 15.16
C PRO A 262 -1.64 -21.33 16.30
N THR A 263 -1.52 -20.71 17.48
CA THR A 263 -0.90 -21.31 18.67
C THR A 263 -1.78 -22.39 19.29
N TYR A 264 -3.11 -22.32 19.13
CA TYR A 264 -4.06 -23.29 19.67
C TYR A 264 -4.08 -24.64 18.95
N ALA A 265 -3.54 -24.72 17.72
CA ALA A 265 -3.53 -25.96 16.97
C ALA A 265 -2.32 -26.82 17.36
N GLY A 266 -2.60 -28.06 17.77
CA GLY A 266 -1.58 -29.04 18.10
C GLY A 266 -0.69 -29.38 16.89
N SER A 267 0.48 -29.97 17.13
CA SER A 267 1.44 -30.34 16.07
C SER A 267 0.82 -31.26 15.01
N VAL A 268 -0.09 -32.15 15.40
CA VAL A 268 -0.81 -33.06 14.49
C VAL A 268 -1.81 -32.32 13.61
N GLU A 269 -2.58 -31.38 14.16
CA GLU A 269 -3.53 -30.55 13.41
C GLU A 269 -2.80 -29.61 12.43
N LYS A 270 -1.61 -29.13 12.81
CA LYS A 270 -0.71 -28.36 11.94
C LYS A 270 -0.24 -29.18 10.74
N VAL A 271 0.16 -30.43 10.94
CA VAL A 271 0.61 -31.32 9.85
C VAL A 271 -0.56 -31.69 8.93
N LEU A 272 -1.72 -32.08 9.49
CA LEU A 272 -2.91 -32.46 8.72
C LEU A 272 -3.47 -31.30 7.87
N ARG A 273 -3.38 -30.05 8.36
CA ARG A 273 -3.80 -28.86 7.59
C ARG A 273 -2.69 -28.30 6.69
N GLY A 274 -1.55 -28.97 6.59
CA GLY A 274 -0.41 -28.52 5.78
C GLY A 274 0.24 -27.23 6.29
N TRP A 275 0.03 -26.86 7.55
CA TRP A 275 0.71 -25.77 8.22
C TRP A 275 2.14 -26.20 8.57
N HIS A 276 3.00 -26.24 7.55
CA HIS A 276 4.42 -26.58 7.70
C HIS A 276 5.16 -25.43 8.39
N GLY A 277 5.06 -25.42 9.72
CA GLY A 277 6.13 -25.22 10.69
C GLY A 277 6.84 -23.86 10.82
N LYS A 278 6.91 -23.01 9.79
CA LYS A 278 7.68 -21.75 9.88
C LYS A 278 6.79 -20.52 9.75
N PRO A 279 6.86 -19.55 10.68
CA PRO A 279 6.21 -18.26 10.50
C PRO A 279 6.73 -17.60 9.22
N ALA A 280 5.99 -16.62 8.69
CA ALA A 280 6.56 -15.79 7.62
C ALA A 280 7.90 -15.22 8.08
N CYS A 281 8.93 -15.34 7.25
CA CYS A 281 10.25 -14.83 7.59
C CYS A 281 10.21 -13.29 7.59
N ALA A 282 11.14 -12.68 8.31
CA ALA A 282 11.15 -11.22 8.47
C ALA A 282 11.33 -10.51 7.12
N GLU A 283 12.04 -11.15 6.18
CA GLU A 283 12.30 -10.67 4.83
C GLU A 283 11.02 -10.63 3.99
N ASP A 284 10.20 -11.68 4.01
CA ASP A 284 8.89 -11.71 3.33
C ASP A 284 7.99 -10.57 3.84
N VAL A 285 8.03 -10.32 5.15
CA VAL A 285 7.24 -9.28 5.81
C VAL A 285 7.75 -7.89 5.44
N ALA A 286 9.07 -7.67 5.48
CA ALA A 286 9.69 -6.43 5.02
C ALA A 286 9.36 -6.16 3.56
N PHE A 287 9.39 -7.19 2.73
CA PHE A 287 9.09 -7.09 1.30
C PHE A 287 7.67 -6.60 1.04
N VAL A 288 6.66 -7.23 1.64
CA VAL A 288 5.27 -6.81 1.44
C VAL A 288 4.98 -5.45 2.07
N LEU A 289 5.63 -5.13 3.20
CA LEU A 289 5.51 -3.84 3.87
C LEU A 289 6.06 -2.70 3.01
N VAL A 290 7.28 -2.86 2.49
CA VAL A 290 8.01 -1.83 1.75
C VAL A 290 7.47 -1.72 0.31
N LEU A 291 7.43 -2.81 -0.46
CA LEU A 291 7.00 -2.73 -1.86
C LEU A 291 5.47 -2.71 -2.00
N GLY A 292 4.76 -3.41 -1.12
CA GLY A 292 3.30 -3.49 -1.17
C GLY A 292 2.58 -2.32 -0.49
N GLY A 293 3.20 -1.73 0.54
CA GLY A 293 2.64 -0.63 1.32
C GLY A 293 1.31 -0.98 2.00
N VAL A 294 0.64 0.05 2.51
CA VAL A 294 -0.64 -0.09 3.26
C VAL A 294 -1.72 -0.83 2.49
N GLY A 295 -1.75 -0.71 1.15
CA GLY A 295 -2.75 -1.36 0.31
C GLY A 295 -2.63 -2.87 0.27
N GLN A 296 -1.41 -3.42 0.20
CA GLN A 296 -1.21 -4.88 0.22
C GLN A 296 -1.32 -5.44 1.63
N ILE A 297 -0.87 -4.70 2.65
CA ILE A 297 -1.05 -5.08 4.05
C ILE A 297 -2.53 -5.23 4.38
N ALA A 298 -3.37 -4.26 3.97
CA ALA A 298 -4.82 -4.35 4.15
C ALA A 298 -5.42 -5.61 3.51
N LYS A 299 -5.03 -5.93 2.28
CA LYS A 299 -5.50 -7.14 1.58
C LYS A 299 -5.07 -8.40 2.31
N LEU A 300 -3.83 -8.44 2.80
CA LEU A 300 -3.28 -9.59 3.51
C LEU A 300 -3.98 -9.82 4.85
N LEU A 301 -4.25 -8.75 5.61
CA LEU A 301 -4.95 -8.85 6.89
C LEU A 301 -6.44 -9.22 6.74
N ALA A 302 -7.09 -8.83 5.64
CA ALA A 302 -8.48 -9.17 5.36
C ALA A 302 -8.69 -10.68 5.08
N VAL A 303 -7.64 -11.41 4.68
CA VAL A 303 -7.73 -12.87 4.51
C VAL A 303 -7.89 -13.52 5.88
N GLN A 304 -8.94 -14.32 6.08
CA GLN A 304 -9.22 -14.92 7.38
C GLN A 304 -8.34 -16.15 7.68
N ASN A 305 -8.23 -17.06 6.73
CA ASN A 305 -7.48 -18.31 6.88
C ASN A 305 -5.96 -18.08 6.80
N TYR A 306 -5.20 -18.68 7.71
CA TYR A 306 -3.74 -18.61 7.76
C TYR A 306 -3.07 -19.15 6.48
N SER A 307 -3.47 -20.33 5.99
CA SER A 307 -2.87 -20.94 4.79
C SER A 307 -3.06 -20.04 3.57
N GLU A 308 -4.27 -19.51 3.41
CA GLU A 308 -4.60 -18.58 2.34
C GLU A 308 -3.82 -17.28 2.45
N ARG A 309 -3.64 -16.75 3.67
CA ARG A 309 -2.84 -15.55 3.92
C ARG A 309 -1.38 -15.77 3.50
N ARG A 310 -0.78 -16.91 3.87
CA ARG A 310 0.58 -17.28 3.43
C ARG A 310 0.66 -17.44 1.93
N ARG A 311 -0.35 -18.04 1.29
CA ARG A 311 -0.44 -18.16 -0.18
C ARG A 311 -0.48 -16.79 -0.85
N VAL A 312 -1.28 -15.85 -0.33
CA VAL A 312 -1.37 -14.48 -0.87
C VAL A 312 -0.03 -13.74 -0.72
N LEU A 313 0.64 -13.86 0.43
CA LEU A 313 1.98 -13.29 0.64
C LEU A 313 2.99 -13.84 -0.36
N HIS A 314 3.09 -15.17 -0.47
CA HIS A 314 4.00 -15.81 -1.42
C HIS A 314 3.68 -15.41 -2.88
N THR A 315 2.40 -15.41 -3.24
CA THR A 315 1.94 -14.99 -4.58
C THR A 315 2.30 -13.54 -4.89
N PHE A 316 2.28 -12.65 -3.90
CA PHE A 316 2.71 -11.26 -4.10
C PHE A 316 4.20 -11.17 -4.46
N ILE A 317 5.05 -11.94 -3.77
CA ILE A 317 6.50 -12.01 -4.01
C ILE A 317 6.78 -12.59 -5.40
N THR A 318 6.25 -13.78 -5.70
CA THR A 318 6.55 -14.47 -6.97
C THR A 318 6.07 -13.68 -8.19
N ARG A 319 4.96 -12.93 -8.05
CA ARG A 319 4.44 -12.05 -9.11
C ARG A 319 5.36 -10.90 -9.49
N LEU A 320 6.29 -10.51 -8.63
CA LEU A 320 7.28 -9.49 -8.94
C LEU A 320 8.52 -10.08 -9.60
N SER A 321 8.74 -11.39 -9.51
CA SER A 321 9.88 -12.05 -10.16
C SER A 321 9.69 -12.16 -11.69
N PRO A 322 10.63 -11.63 -12.50
CA PRO A 322 10.63 -11.81 -13.95
C PRO A 322 10.77 -13.26 -14.38
N HIS A 323 11.32 -14.12 -13.52
CA HIS A 323 11.57 -15.53 -13.79
C HIS A 323 10.39 -16.43 -13.40
N GLU A 324 9.53 -15.97 -12.49
CA GLU A 324 8.42 -16.78 -11.95
C GLU A 324 7.03 -16.31 -12.43
N SER A 325 6.92 -15.11 -12.99
CA SER A 325 5.62 -14.56 -13.40
C SER A 325 5.65 -13.90 -14.76
N VAL A 326 4.85 -14.38 -15.72
CA VAL A 326 4.66 -13.73 -17.03
C VAL A 326 4.07 -12.31 -16.92
N GLY A 327 3.38 -12.02 -15.81
CA GLY A 327 2.74 -10.73 -15.54
C GLY A 327 3.61 -9.72 -14.79
N TRP A 328 4.90 -10.00 -14.55
CA TRP A 328 5.75 -9.21 -13.66
C TRP A 328 5.77 -7.71 -13.98
N ARG A 329 5.81 -7.33 -15.26
CA ARG A 329 5.78 -5.91 -15.68
C ARG A 329 4.53 -5.17 -15.23
N LYS A 330 3.38 -5.84 -15.21
CA LYS A 330 2.14 -5.25 -14.69
C LYS A 330 2.23 -5.06 -13.18
N HIS A 331 2.75 -6.05 -12.47
CA HIS A 331 2.88 -6.00 -11.02
C HIS A 331 3.88 -4.93 -10.56
N TRP A 332 4.98 -4.74 -11.28
CA TRP A 332 5.92 -3.64 -11.03
C TRP A 332 5.32 -2.25 -11.31
N ARG A 333 4.46 -2.13 -12.33
CA ARG A 333 3.66 -0.91 -12.53
C ARG A 333 2.70 -0.65 -11.38
N ASP A 334 2.07 -1.69 -10.83
CA ASP A 334 1.20 -1.57 -9.65
C ASP A 334 1.98 -1.15 -8.40
N VAL A 335 3.25 -1.55 -8.28
CA VAL A 335 4.19 -1.11 -7.22
C VAL A 335 4.68 0.32 -7.46
N GLY A 336 4.51 0.89 -8.66
CA GLY A 336 4.83 2.29 -8.97
C GLY A 336 6.00 2.48 -9.94
N VAL A 337 6.54 1.41 -10.54
CA VAL A 337 7.54 1.51 -11.60
C VAL A 337 6.83 1.69 -12.95
N THR A 338 6.68 2.93 -13.38
CA THR A 338 5.91 3.27 -14.60
C THR A 338 6.78 3.45 -15.85
N SER A 339 8.06 3.77 -15.68
CA SER A 339 8.99 3.98 -16.80
C SER A 339 9.30 2.65 -17.52
N PRO A 340 9.07 2.55 -18.84
CA PRO A 340 9.43 1.36 -19.62
C PRO A 340 10.91 1.00 -19.51
N ALA A 341 11.81 2.00 -19.50
CA ALA A 341 13.25 1.77 -19.38
C ALA A 341 13.60 1.12 -18.03
N LEU A 342 13.03 1.61 -16.94
CA LEU A 342 13.25 1.00 -15.62
C LEU A 342 12.70 -0.43 -15.56
N LEU A 343 11.56 -0.70 -16.21
CA LEU A 343 11.03 -2.06 -16.29
C LEU A 343 11.99 -2.99 -17.03
N ASP A 344 12.62 -2.52 -18.12
CA ASP A 344 13.55 -3.33 -18.91
C ASP A 344 14.82 -3.70 -18.12
N ASP A 345 15.18 -2.92 -17.10
CA ASP A 345 16.35 -3.17 -16.25
C ASP A 345 16.07 -4.14 -15.08
N ILE A 346 14.80 -4.35 -14.71
CA ILE A 346 14.42 -5.22 -13.56
C ILE A 346 14.99 -6.64 -13.66
N PRO A 347 14.95 -7.34 -14.82
CA PRO A 347 15.52 -8.69 -14.94
C PRO A 347 17.03 -8.79 -14.68
N CYS A 348 17.73 -7.65 -14.63
CA CYS A 348 19.16 -7.56 -14.36
C CYS A 348 19.47 -6.72 -13.11
N SER A 349 18.48 -6.51 -12.24
CA SER A 349 18.60 -5.65 -11.07
C SER A 349 18.58 -6.46 -9.77
N SER A 350 19.40 -6.02 -8.82
CA SER A 350 19.28 -6.41 -7.42
C SER A 350 18.60 -5.28 -6.64
N ILE A 351 17.49 -5.61 -5.98
CA ILE A 351 16.65 -4.66 -5.23
C ILE A 351 16.81 -4.95 -3.74
N GLY A 352 17.40 -3.99 -3.05
CA GLY A 352 17.70 -4.06 -1.64
C GLY A 352 16.54 -3.57 -0.77
N ILE A 353 15.86 -4.48 -0.08
CA ILE A 353 14.80 -4.14 0.86
C ILE A 353 15.39 -3.92 2.26
N THR A 354 15.01 -2.83 2.91
CA THR A 354 15.41 -2.52 4.28
C THR A 354 14.82 -3.53 5.27
N GLN A 355 15.61 -3.96 6.26
CA GLN A 355 15.14 -4.83 7.35
C GLN A 355 14.08 -4.13 8.21
N LEU A 356 13.18 -4.89 8.84
CA LEU A 356 12.05 -4.33 9.60
C LEU A 356 12.48 -3.43 10.76
N ASP A 357 13.51 -3.84 11.50
CA ASP A 357 14.14 -3.12 12.62
C ASP A 357 15.00 -1.93 12.15
N GLN A 358 15.29 -1.86 10.85
CA GLN A 358 16.05 -0.76 10.24
C GLN A 358 15.15 0.27 9.57
N ILE A 359 13.84 0.04 9.55
CA ILE A 359 12.84 0.99 9.04
C ILE A 359 12.34 1.82 10.22
N TRP A 360 12.56 3.14 10.17
CA TRP A 360 12.05 4.14 11.13
C TRP A 360 12.66 4.09 12.54
N GLU A 361 12.85 2.90 13.11
CA GLU A 361 13.34 2.68 14.47
C GLU A 361 14.72 3.30 14.75
N PRO A 362 15.76 3.16 13.89
CA PRO A 362 17.09 3.71 14.17
C PRO A 362 17.06 5.23 14.37
N PHE A 363 16.25 5.92 13.57
CA PHE A 363 16.06 7.36 13.70
C PHE A 363 15.38 7.73 15.02
N ILE A 364 14.31 7.02 15.40
CA ILE A 364 13.60 7.29 16.66
C ILE A 364 14.55 7.07 17.84
N VAL A 365 15.29 5.96 17.86
CA VAL A 365 16.27 5.66 18.91
C VAL A 365 17.34 6.74 19.00
N GLU A 366 17.84 7.24 17.88
CA GLU A 366 18.78 8.37 17.85
C GLU A 366 18.14 9.65 18.44
N GLY A 367 16.89 9.92 18.06
CA GLY A 367 16.11 11.05 18.58
C GLY A 367 15.84 10.97 20.09
N MET A 368 15.77 9.76 20.66
CA MET A 368 15.54 9.51 22.09
C MET A 368 16.80 9.63 22.95
N ARG A 369 17.99 9.79 22.37
CA ARG A 369 19.24 10.00 23.12
C ARG A 369 19.12 11.24 24.02
N PRO A 370 19.78 11.26 25.21
CA PRO A 370 19.72 12.40 26.12
C PRO A 370 20.21 13.70 25.46
N GLU A 371 21.21 13.59 24.59
CA GLU A 371 21.82 14.71 23.84
C GLU A 371 20.92 15.26 22.72
N SER A 372 19.94 14.49 22.26
CA SER A 372 19.06 14.88 21.15
C SER A 372 17.99 15.87 21.61
N ARG A 373 17.74 16.89 20.79
CA ARG A 373 16.66 17.88 20.96
C ARG A 373 15.42 17.59 20.10
N GLU A 374 15.35 16.42 19.46
CA GLU A 374 14.25 16.10 18.55
C GLU A 374 12.93 15.79 19.29
N PHE A 375 13.00 15.27 20.51
CA PHE A 375 11.86 14.95 21.37
C PHE A 375 12.03 15.55 22.77
N THR A 376 10.90 15.83 23.42
CA THR A 376 10.85 16.32 24.81
C THR A 376 11.23 15.22 25.80
N GLN A 377 11.60 15.60 27.02
CA GLN A 377 11.97 14.63 28.07
C GLN A 377 10.80 13.68 28.40
N GLN A 378 9.58 14.21 28.48
CA GLN A 378 8.37 13.41 28.72
C GLN A 378 8.12 12.39 27.60
N GLU A 379 8.36 12.75 26.35
CA GLU A 379 8.24 11.81 25.21
C GLU A 379 9.30 10.70 25.28
N LYS A 380 10.52 11.00 25.74
CA LYS A 380 11.60 10.01 25.92
C LYS A 380 11.27 8.98 27.01
N GLU A 381 10.72 9.44 28.13
CA GLU A 381 10.28 8.56 29.23
C GLU A 381 9.12 7.66 28.79
N ARG A 382 8.06 8.26 28.22
CA ARG A 382 6.91 7.51 27.68
C ARG A 382 7.33 6.52 26.59
N TYR A 383 8.30 6.87 25.75
CA TYR A 383 8.84 5.95 24.75
C TYR A 383 9.40 4.67 25.36
N GLY A 384 10.18 4.77 26.44
CA GLY A 384 10.69 3.61 27.15
C GLY A 384 9.58 2.69 27.65
N GLU A 385 8.56 3.26 28.29
CA GLU A 385 7.41 2.52 28.83
C GLU A 385 6.58 1.84 27.73
N VAL A 386 6.29 2.55 26.65
CA VAL A 386 5.47 2.06 25.53
C VAL A 386 6.19 0.94 24.78
N MET A 387 7.50 1.07 24.55
CA MET A 387 8.30 0.05 23.89
C MET A 387 8.44 -1.22 24.74
N ALA A 388 8.59 -1.08 26.07
CA ALA A 388 8.65 -2.20 27.00
C ALA A 388 7.31 -2.95 27.10
N SER A 389 6.20 -2.22 27.24
CA SER A 389 4.86 -2.80 27.38
C SER A 389 4.28 -3.32 26.06
N ARG A 390 4.73 -2.80 24.92
CA ARG A 390 4.14 -3.02 23.59
C ARG A 390 2.65 -2.66 23.51
N ASN A 391 2.20 -1.77 24.39
CA ASN A 391 0.81 -1.29 24.46
C ASN A 391 0.57 -0.09 23.54
N PHE A 392 1.05 -0.17 22.29
CA PHE A 392 0.99 0.93 21.31
C PHE A 392 -0.42 1.47 21.13
N LEU A 393 -1.44 0.61 21.11
CA LEU A 393 -2.81 1.03 20.86
C LEU A 393 -3.37 1.88 22.01
N ASN A 394 -3.08 1.53 23.27
CA ASN A 394 -3.54 2.30 24.43
C ASN A 394 -2.88 3.68 24.46
N GLU A 395 -1.58 3.74 24.16
CA GLU A 395 -0.84 4.99 24.02
C GLU A 395 -1.42 5.88 22.91
N LEU A 396 -1.72 5.29 21.74
CA LEU A 396 -2.33 6.02 20.62
C LEU A 396 -3.71 6.60 20.96
N MET A 397 -4.46 5.93 21.83
CA MET A 397 -5.80 6.36 22.21
C MET A 397 -5.82 7.31 23.41
N GLY A 398 -4.78 7.27 24.24
CA GLY A 398 -4.64 8.03 25.48
C GLY A 398 -5.42 7.42 26.65
N TYR A 399 -5.85 6.17 26.54
CA TYR A 399 -6.59 5.45 27.58
C TYR A 399 -6.57 3.94 27.34
N ASP A 400 -6.87 3.16 28.37
CA ASP A 400 -7.02 1.71 28.22
C ASP A 400 -8.36 1.38 27.55
N ILE A 401 -8.30 1.12 26.24
CA ILE A 401 -9.47 0.79 25.42
C ILE A 401 -10.12 -0.51 25.88
N LEU A 402 -9.36 -1.40 26.52
CA LEU A 402 -9.85 -2.69 27.00
C LEU A 402 -10.65 -2.54 28.29
N ARG A 403 -10.36 -1.51 29.09
CA ARG A 403 -11.06 -1.19 30.33
C ARG A 403 -12.11 -0.09 30.17
N GLY A 404 -12.03 0.72 29.10
CA GLY A 404 -13.00 1.77 28.81
C GLY A 404 -12.98 2.97 29.77
N ARG A 405 -11.93 3.09 30.61
CA ARG A 405 -11.72 4.21 31.55
C ARG A 405 -10.56 5.08 31.04
N PRO A 406 -10.70 6.42 30.91
CA PRO A 406 -9.56 7.32 30.76
C PRO A 406 -8.67 7.27 32.00
N PRO A 407 -7.36 7.57 31.88
CA PRO A 407 -6.39 7.31 32.94
C PRO A 407 -6.44 8.27 34.15
N ASP A 408 -7.32 9.27 34.20
CA ASP A 408 -7.29 10.30 35.26
C ASP A 408 -8.69 10.61 35.83
N GLU A 409 -9.31 9.65 36.50
CA GLU A 409 -10.31 9.94 37.54
C GLU A 409 -9.85 9.25 38.82
N ASP A 410 -9.27 10.04 39.72
CA ASP A 410 -8.87 9.66 41.08
C ASP A 410 -10.00 8.90 41.76
N ASP A 411 -9.77 7.61 42.04
CA ASP A 411 -10.48 6.91 43.11
C ASP A 411 -9.85 7.41 44.44
N SER A 412 -10.09 8.68 44.78
CA SER A 412 -9.97 9.17 46.16
C SER A 412 -11.30 8.91 46.84
N ASP A 413 -11.55 7.63 47.14
CA ASP A 413 -12.43 7.24 48.23
C ASP A 413 -11.70 7.64 49.52
N ASP A 414 -11.99 8.85 50.03
CA ASP A 414 -11.65 9.19 51.41
C ASP A 414 -12.79 8.73 52.32
N GLU A 415 -12.35 8.05 53.36
CA GLU A 415 -13.10 7.19 54.24
C GLU A 415 -13.89 8.01 55.27
N GLY A 416 -15.04 7.46 55.64
CA GLY A 416 -15.70 7.56 56.94
C GLY A 416 -15.37 8.73 57.86
N HIS A 417 -16.31 9.66 58.00
CA HIS A 417 -16.68 10.19 59.32
C HIS A 417 -18.13 9.82 59.59
N GLY A 418 -18.30 8.69 60.28
CA GLY A 418 -19.46 8.50 61.13
C GLY A 418 -19.29 9.43 62.32
N ASP A 419 -20.26 10.31 62.53
CA ASP A 419 -20.54 10.78 63.87
C ASP A 419 -22.03 10.78 64.13
N ASN A 420 -22.33 10.29 65.33
CA ASN A 420 -23.62 10.08 65.93
C ASN A 420 -24.48 11.36 65.91
N ILE A 421 -25.81 11.19 65.91
CA ILE A 421 -26.68 11.71 66.96
C ILE A 421 -28.00 10.92 66.91
N SER A 422 -28.30 10.26 68.03
CA SER A 422 -29.66 9.95 68.45
C SER A 422 -29.96 10.79 69.69
N ILE A 423 -31.18 11.31 69.73
CA ILE A 423 -31.86 12.15 70.74
C ILE A 423 -31.55 13.64 70.64
#